data_AF-A0A1G2WQJ9-F1
#
_entry.id   AF-A0A1G2WQJ9-F1
#
_cell.length_a   1.000
_cell.length_b   1.000
_cell.length_c   1.000
_cell.angle_alpha   90.00
_cell.angle_beta   90.00
_cell.angle_gamma   90.00
#
_symmetry.space_group_name_H-M   'P 1'
#
loop_
_entity.id
_entity.type
_entity.pdbx_description
1 polymer ?
#
loop_
_entity_poly.entity_id
_entity_poly.type
_entity_poly.pdbx_seq_one_letter_code
_entity_poly.pdbx_strand_id
1 'polypeptide(L)'
;MHEDTTKTNGFPFDMFQGEFSHQGDNCTFETMLNRFNIKDKILKNISEIVHDIDLKDEKFGRKEAKGIDCILRGLMENSKNDKKLLERGFEVFEALYAELNKHKR
;
A
#
# COMPACT_ATOMS: atom_id res chain seq x y z
N MET A 1 -19.34 14.99 24.09
CA MET A 1 -18.88 16.08 23.20
C MET A 1 -18.85 15.51 21.80
N HIS A 2 -19.77 15.94 20.94
CA HIS A 2 -19.72 15.60 19.52
C HIS A 2 -18.61 16.47 18.93
N GLU A 3 -17.52 15.83 18.52
CA GLU A 3 -16.42 16.52 17.85
C GLU A 3 -16.90 16.86 16.44
N ASP A 4 -17.04 18.17 16.20
CA ASP A 4 -17.43 18.76 14.93
C ASP A 4 -16.30 18.53 13.92
N THR A 5 -16.41 17.43 13.17
CA THR A 5 -15.52 17.12 12.05
C THR A 5 -15.90 18.03 10.88
N THR A 6 -15.38 19.26 10.90
CA THR A 6 -15.32 20.09 9.71
C THR A 6 -14.76 19.23 8.58
N LYS A 7 -15.61 18.88 7.60
CA LYS A 7 -15.27 18.08 6.43
C LYS A 7 -13.94 18.56 5.86
N THR A 8 -12.89 17.77 6.01
CA THR A 8 -11.71 17.89 5.18
C THR A 8 -12.16 17.67 3.74
N ASN A 9 -11.67 18.50 2.82
CA ASN A 9 -11.93 18.39 1.38
C ASN A 9 -11.12 17.20 0.81
N GLY A 10 -11.35 16.01 1.37
CA GLY A 10 -10.60 14.79 1.12
C GLY A 10 -11.48 13.70 0.55
N PHE A 11 -10.86 12.77 -0.19
CA PHE A 11 -11.53 11.59 -0.69
C PHE A 11 -11.50 10.48 0.38
N PRO A 12 -12.61 9.75 0.57
CA PRO A 12 -12.60 8.52 1.37
C PRO A 12 -11.53 7.55 0.86
N PHE A 13 -10.69 7.05 1.76
CA PHE A 13 -9.65 6.07 1.46
C PHE A 13 -9.89 4.81 2.30
N ASP A 14 -9.92 3.67 1.62
CA ASP A 14 -10.10 2.32 2.18
C ASP A 14 -11.31 2.20 3.14
N MET A 15 -12.40 2.87 2.78
CA MET A 15 -13.68 2.80 3.49
C MET A 15 -14.78 2.20 2.60
N PHE A 16 -15.78 1.58 3.23
CA PHE A 16 -16.94 1.02 2.52
C PHE A 16 -17.60 2.09 1.62
N GLN A 17 -17.80 1.75 0.34
CA GLN A 17 -18.30 2.66 -0.71
C GLN A 17 -17.41 3.87 -1.03
N GLY A 18 -16.16 3.92 -0.55
CA GLY A 18 -15.20 4.95 -0.90
C GLY A 18 -14.72 4.83 -2.36
N GLU A 19 -14.41 5.98 -2.97
CA GLU A 19 -13.89 6.03 -4.35
C GLU A 19 -12.54 5.32 -4.51
N PHE A 20 -11.70 5.41 -3.48
CA PHE A 20 -10.46 4.66 -3.34
C PHE A 20 -10.63 3.62 -2.24
N SER A 21 -11.17 2.47 -2.61
CA SER A 21 -11.33 1.30 -1.73
C SER A 21 -11.02 0.04 -2.54
N HIS A 22 -11.11 -1.12 -1.89
CA HIS A 22 -11.09 -2.41 -2.55
C HIS A 22 -12.18 -2.48 -3.64
N GLN A 23 -11.83 -2.99 -4.82
CA GLN A 23 -12.75 -3.11 -5.96
C GLN A 23 -12.64 -4.49 -6.59
N GLY A 24 -13.68 -5.32 -6.40
CA GLY A 24 -13.62 -6.74 -6.77
C GLY A 24 -12.47 -7.41 -6.03
N ASP A 25 -11.56 -8.04 -6.78
CA ASP A 25 -10.37 -8.70 -6.23
C ASP A 25 -9.17 -7.76 -6.10
N ASN A 26 -9.31 -6.44 -6.31
CA ASN A 26 -8.18 -5.52 -6.24
C ASN A 26 -8.11 -4.87 -4.85
N CYS A 27 -6.91 -4.81 -4.28
CA CYS A 27 -6.64 -3.97 -3.11
C CYS A 27 -6.77 -2.48 -3.47
N THR A 28 -6.76 -1.61 -2.46
CA THR A 28 -6.88 -0.16 -2.69
C THR A 28 -5.74 0.38 -3.57
N PHE A 29 -4.52 -0.14 -3.43
CA PHE A 29 -3.38 0.28 -4.25
C PHE A 29 -3.51 -0.13 -5.72
N GLU A 30 -3.95 -1.36 -6.01
CA GLU A 30 -4.27 -1.81 -7.37
C GLU A 30 -5.39 -0.96 -7.99
N THR A 31 -6.42 -0.63 -7.21
CA THR A 31 -7.50 0.26 -7.62
C THR A 31 -6.99 1.64 -8.02
N MET A 32 -6.04 2.20 -7.26
CA MET A 32 -5.41 3.48 -7.61
C MET A 32 -4.62 3.40 -8.91
N LEU A 33 -3.79 2.36 -9.12
CA LEU A 33 -3.04 2.19 -10.37
C LEU A 33 -3.99 2.16 -11.58
N ASN A 34 -5.11 1.44 -11.46
CA ASN A 34 -6.13 1.34 -12.50
C ASN A 34 -6.84 2.69 -12.74
N ARG A 35 -7.31 3.36 -11.68
CA ARG A 35 -8.02 4.65 -11.76
C ARG A 35 -7.19 5.76 -12.39
N PHE A 36 -5.91 5.82 -12.05
CA PHE A 36 -4.98 6.83 -12.57
C PHE A 36 -4.28 6.41 -13.87
N ASN A 37 -4.60 5.23 -14.42
CA ASN A 37 -3.99 4.69 -15.65
C ASN A 37 -2.44 4.67 -15.58
N ILE A 38 -1.90 4.32 -14.41
CA ILE A 38 -0.45 4.23 -14.18
C ILE A 38 0.04 2.89 -14.73
N LYS A 39 0.89 2.93 -15.77
CA LYS A 39 1.38 1.75 -16.50
C LYS A 39 2.82 1.37 -16.16
N ASP A 40 3.27 1.69 -14.95
CA ASP A 40 4.61 1.35 -14.50
C ASP A 40 4.70 -0.13 -14.12
N LYS A 41 5.65 -0.85 -14.75
CA LYS A 41 5.83 -2.29 -14.53
C LYS A 41 6.34 -2.62 -13.12
N ILE A 42 7.14 -1.73 -12.53
CA ILE A 42 7.66 -1.90 -11.18
C ILE A 42 6.56 -1.65 -10.16
N LEU A 43 5.73 -0.61 -10.36
CA LEU A 43 4.56 -0.40 -9.51
C LEU A 43 3.55 -1.55 -9.60
N LYS A 44 3.38 -2.15 -10.78
CA LYS A 44 2.60 -3.38 -10.91
C LYS A 44 3.19 -4.54 -10.10
N ASN A 45 4.52 -4.69 -10.10
CA ASN A 45 5.13 -5.74 -9.28
C ASN A 45 4.91 -5.50 -7.78
N ILE A 46 5.02 -4.24 -7.35
CA ILE A 46 4.74 -3.83 -5.96
C ILE A 46 3.26 -4.02 -5.63
N SER A 47 2.34 -3.79 -6.57
CA SER A 47 0.91 -3.98 -6.29
C SER A 47 0.56 -5.43 -5.99
N GLU A 48 1.19 -6.38 -6.68
CA GLU A 48 1.06 -7.81 -6.37
C GLU A 48 1.61 -8.15 -4.97
N ILE A 49 2.69 -7.50 -4.54
CA ILE A 49 3.23 -7.64 -3.18
C ILE A 49 2.23 -7.09 -2.15
N VAL A 50 1.72 -5.88 -2.38
CA VAL A 50 0.76 -5.23 -1.47
C VAL A 50 -0.54 -6.04 -1.39
N HIS A 51 -1.02 -6.57 -2.50
CA HIS A 51 -2.20 -7.44 -2.55
C HIS A 51 -2.07 -8.65 -1.64
N ASP A 52 -0.97 -9.40 -1.75
CA ASP A 52 -0.75 -10.59 -0.92
C ASP A 52 -0.69 -10.25 0.58
N ILE A 53 -0.25 -9.04 0.94
CA ILE A 53 -0.20 -8.55 2.34
C ILE A 53 -1.59 -8.13 2.83
N ASP A 54 -2.34 -7.42 1.99
CA ASP A 54 -3.62 -6.79 2.33
C ASP A 54 -4.76 -7.81 2.35
N LEU A 55 -4.90 -8.60 1.27
CA LEU A 55 -5.97 -9.59 1.13
C LEU A 55 -5.65 -10.95 1.78
N LYS A 56 -4.36 -11.27 1.94
CA LYS A 56 -3.90 -12.53 2.57
C LYS A 56 -4.44 -13.81 1.90
N ASP A 57 -4.72 -13.75 0.61
CA ASP A 57 -5.20 -14.88 -0.19
C ASP A 57 -4.08 -15.59 -0.97
N GLU A 58 -2.83 -15.09 -0.86
CA GLU A 58 -1.64 -15.58 -1.56
C GLU A 58 -1.82 -15.69 -3.09
N LYS A 59 -2.67 -14.83 -3.69
CA LYS A 59 -2.99 -14.85 -5.12
C LYS A 59 -1.78 -14.77 -6.04
N PHE A 60 -0.79 -13.93 -5.71
CA PHE A 60 0.40 -13.73 -6.55
C PHE A 60 1.61 -14.53 -6.07
N GLY A 61 1.64 -14.87 -4.78
CA GLY A 61 2.67 -15.73 -4.19
C GLY A 61 4.08 -15.13 -4.25
N ARG A 62 4.21 -13.80 -4.15
CA ARG A 62 5.52 -13.15 -4.22
C ARG A 62 6.36 -13.44 -2.97
N LYS A 63 7.63 -13.80 -3.16
CA LYS A 63 8.54 -14.11 -2.04
C LYS A 63 8.79 -12.88 -1.17
N GLU A 64 8.81 -11.71 -1.78
CA GLU A 64 9.01 -10.41 -1.14
C GLU A 64 7.88 -10.08 -0.15
N ALA A 65 6.64 -10.53 -0.41
CA ALA A 65 5.46 -10.18 0.39
C ALA A 65 5.62 -10.57 1.87
N LYS A 66 6.09 -11.79 2.15
CA LYS A 66 6.30 -12.26 3.54
C LYS A 66 7.37 -11.43 4.26
N GLY A 67 8.41 -11.02 3.55
CA GLY A 67 9.48 -10.19 4.10
C GLY A 67 9.01 -8.77 4.40
N ILE A 68 8.30 -8.15 3.45
CA ILE A 68 7.75 -6.80 3.61
C ILE A 68 6.69 -6.76 4.70
N ASP A 69 5.76 -7.72 4.75
CA ASP A 69 4.78 -7.84 5.85
C ASP A 69 5.46 -7.92 7.23
N CYS A 70 6.49 -8.75 7.36
CA CYS A 70 7.25 -8.86 8.61
C CYS A 70 7.89 -7.53 9.03
N ILE A 71 8.47 -6.78 8.07
CA ILE A 71 9.06 -5.46 8.34
C ILE A 71 7.98 -4.47 8.76
N LEU A 72 6.85 -4.40 8.03
CA LEU A 72 5.75 -3.49 8.33
C LEU A 72 5.15 -3.76 9.71
N ARG A 73 4.93 -5.02 10.09
CA ARG A 73 4.49 -5.39 11.44
C ARG A 73 5.46 -4.91 12.52
N GLY A 74 6.76 -5.14 12.31
CA GLY A 74 7.79 -4.62 13.23
C GLY A 74 7.79 -3.10 13.33
N LEU A 75 7.60 -2.39 12.22
CA LEU A 75 7.49 -0.93 12.22
C LEU A 75 6.28 -0.44 13.02
N MET A 76 5.12 -1.08 12.86
CA MET A 76 3.89 -0.77 13.59
C MET A 76 4.05 -1.00 15.08
N GLU A 77 4.61 -2.14 15.49
CA GLU A 77 4.83 -2.48 16.90
C GLU A 77 5.82 -1.54 17.60
N ASN A 78 6.80 -1.01 16.86
CA ASN A 78 7.87 -0.17 17.39
C ASN A 78 7.65 1.34 17.19
N SER A 79 6.48 1.77 16.69
CA SER A 79 6.17 3.19 16.50
C SER A 79 4.97 3.62 17.34
N LYS A 80 5.13 4.73 18.06
CA LYS A 80 4.03 5.43 18.76
C LYS A 80 3.59 6.70 18.04
N ASN A 81 4.19 6.97 16.88
CA ASN A 81 3.98 8.19 16.10
C ASN A 81 3.67 7.80 14.65
N ASP A 82 2.43 8.06 14.24
CA ASP A 82 1.92 7.68 12.93
C ASP A 82 2.67 8.37 11.79
N LYS A 83 3.06 9.64 11.97
CA LYS A 83 3.83 10.37 10.96
C LYS A 83 5.19 9.70 10.74
N LYS A 84 5.87 9.32 11.82
CA LYS A 84 7.17 8.63 11.73
C LYS A 84 7.04 7.22 11.18
N LEU A 85 5.94 6.53 11.50
CA LEU A 85 5.61 5.23 10.92
C LEU A 85 5.43 5.35 9.40
N LEU A 86 4.70 6.36 8.95
CA LEU A 86 4.45 6.65 7.54
C LEU A 86 5.75 6.97 6.78
N GLU A 87 6.60 7.84 7.34
CA GLU A 87 7.91 8.19 6.75
C GLU A 87 8.78 6.94 6.55
N ARG A 88 8.85 6.05 7.55
CA ARG A 88 9.59 4.78 7.45
C ARG A 88 8.97 3.81 6.45
N GLY A 89 7.63 3.77 6.37
CA GLY A 89 6.92 2.98 5.37
C GLY A 89 7.29 3.44 3.95
N PHE A 90 7.34 4.75 3.71
CA PHE A 90 7.79 5.29 2.44
C PHE A 90 9.22 4.86 2.10
N GLU A 91 10.15 4.94 3.04
CA GLU A 91 11.54 4.50 2.82
C GLU A 91 11.62 3.02 2.39
N VAL A 92 10.81 2.14 2.98
CA VAL A 92 10.75 0.71 2.60
C VAL A 92 10.28 0.53 1.16
N PHE A 93 9.20 1.20 0.76
CA PHE A 93 8.65 1.06 -0.59
C PHE A 93 9.52 1.76 -1.66
N GLU A 94 10.18 2.87 -1.34
CA GLU A 94 11.17 3.51 -2.22
C GLU A 94 12.37 2.58 -2.46
N ALA A 95 12.90 1.94 -1.40
CA ALA A 95 13.99 0.99 -1.53
C ALA A 95 13.57 -0.26 -2.34
N LEU A 96 12.36 -0.76 -2.13
CA LEU A 96 11.81 -1.87 -2.89
C LEU A 96 11.64 -1.52 -4.37
N TYR A 97 11.12 -0.33 -4.67
CA TYR A 97 11.00 0.18 -6.04
C TYR A 97 12.37 0.26 -6.72
N ALA A 98 13.36 0.85 -6.04
CA ALA A 98 14.71 0.95 -6.56
C ALA A 98 15.33 -0.42 -6.85
N GLU A 99 15.15 -1.40 -5.95
CA GLU A 99 15.66 -2.77 -6.13
C GLU A 99 15.02 -3.47 -7.34
N LEU A 100 13.69 -3.48 -7.42
CA LEU A 100 12.97 -4.12 -8.52
C LEU A 100 13.26 -3.46 -9.88
N ASN A 101 13.64 -2.18 -9.88
CA ASN A 101 14.02 -1.45 -11.08
C ASN A 101 15.46 -1.75 -11.57
N LYS A 102 16.32 -2.41 -10.78
CA LYS A 102 17.73 -2.67 -11.15
C LYS A 102 17.93 -3.61 -12.34
N HIS A 103 16.90 -4.35 -12.75
CA HIS A 103 16.97 -5.28 -13.89
C HIS A 103 16.97 -4.62 -15.28
N LYS A 104 17.25 -3.31 -15.37
CA LYS A 104 17.34 -2.53 -16.63
C LYS A 104 18.74 -1.97 -16.93
N ARG A 105 19.80 -2.44 -16.27
CA ARG A 105 21.19 -2.10 -16.64
C ARG A 105 21.85 -3.20 -17.45
#